data_AF-A0A1H9W983-F1
#
_entry.id   AF-A0A1H9W983-F1
#
_cell.length_a   1.000
_cell.length_b   1.000
_cell.length_c   1.000
_cell.angle_alpha   90.00
_cell.angle_beta   90.00
_cell.angle_gamma   90.00
#
_symmetry.space_group_name_H-M   'P 1'
#
loop_
_entity.id
_entity.type
_entity.pdbx_description
1 polymer ?
#
loop_
_entity_poly.entity_id
_entity_poly.type
_entity_poly.pdbx_seq_one_letter_code
_entity_poly.pdbx_strand_id
1 'polypeptide(L)'
;MPPRVAPVEPAPPFDVTPHAGAYERAGVRIDVTGTDDGPRLRMTATGAMADLYPDPTIFDGELLPGPDDHFLARQRSGTSWLPVTFYRLPTKEPYVHLGGRATPKV
;
A
#
# COMPACT_ATOMS: atom_id res chain seq x y z
N MET A 1 14.77 -17.86 -6.38
CA MET A 1 13.99 -16.62 -6.21
C MET A 1 12.53 -16.98 -6.45
N PRO A 2 11.59 -16.62 -5.55
CA PRO A 2 10.18 -16.82 -5.83
C PRO A 2 9.78 -16.07 -7.11
N PRO A 3 8.76 -16.55 -7.85
CA PRO A 3 8.30 -15.90 -9.08
C PRO A 3 7.87 -14.46 -8.80
N ARG A 4 8.12 -13.57 -9.79
CA ARG A 4 7.73 -12.17 -9.71
C ARG A 4 6.20 -12.09 -9.74
N VAL A 5 5.60 -11.41 -8.77
CA VAL A 5 4.17 -11.10 -8.78
C VAL A 5 3.85 -10.07 -9.85
N ALA A 6 2.71 -10.22 -10.51
CA ALA A 6 2.21 -9.34 -11.54
C ALA A 6 0.70 -9.12 -11.34
N PRO A 7 0.17 -7.95 -11.74
CA PRO A 7 -1.25 -7.66 -11.65
C PRO A 7 -2.05 -8.58 -12.58
N VAL A 8 -3.33 -8.71 -12.30
CA VAL A 8 -4.27 -9.38 -13.21
C VAL A 8 -4.47 -8.49 -14.44
N GLU A 9 -4.37 -9.06 -15.65
CA GLU A 9 -4.58 -8.34 -16.91
C GLU A 9 -5.74 -8.93 -17.73
N PRO A 10 -6.73 -8.12 -18.15
CA PRO A 10 -6.94 -6.73 -17.75
C PRO A 10 -7.27 -6.63 -16.25
N ALA A 11 -6.90 -5.51 -15.62
CA ALA A 11 -7.21 -5.30 -14.21
C ALA A 11 -8.73 -5.23 -14.04
N PRO A 12 -9.34 -6.11 -13.22
CA PRO A 12 -10.77 -6.00 -12.93
C PRO A 12 -11.04 -4.67 -12.21
N PRO A 13 -12.22 -4.06 -12.42
CA PRO A 13 -12.63 -2.92 -11.62
C PRO A 13 -12.69 -3.35 -10.15
N PHE A 14 -12.11 -2.54 -9.27
CA PHE A 14 -12.16 -2.77 -7.83
C PHE A 14 -12.44 -1.47 -7.08
N ASP A 15 -13.14 -1.58 -5.96
CA ASP A 15 -13.41 -0.46 -5.07
C ASP A 15 -12.41 -0.47 -3.91
N VAL A 16 -11.55 0.55 -3.84
CA VAL A 16 -10.58 0.72 -2.73
C VAL A 16 -11.19 1.38 -1.50
N THR A 17 -12.41 1.93 -1.60
CA THR A 17 -13.05 2.71 -0.53
C THR A 17 -13.07 1.99 0.83
N PRO A 18 -13.32 0.67 0.93
CA PRO A 18 -13.25 -0.06 2.20
C PRO A 18 -11.86 -0.02 2.87
N HIS A 19 -10.82 0.16 2.07
CA HIS A 19 -9.41 0.18 2.49
C HIS A 19 -8.83 1.59 2.57
N ALA A 20 -9.53 2.60 2.02
CA ALA A 20 -9.07 3.98 2.00
C ALA A 20 -8.93 4.55 3.42
N GLY A 21 -7.86 5.31 3.66
CA GLY A 21 -7.54 5.92 4.95
C GLY A 21 -6.05 5.86 5.28
N ALA A 22 -5.75 6.20 6.52
CA ALA A 22 -4.40 6.30 7.03
C ALA A 22 -4.03 5.06 7.84
N TYR A 23 -2.84 4.53 7.61
CA TYR A 23 -2.27 3.46 8.40
C TYR A 23 -0.94 3.93 8.95
N GLU A 24 -0.72 3.76 10.24
CA GLU A 24 0.47 4.33 10.87
C GLU A 24 1.14 3.35 11.84
N ARG A 25 2.46 3.33 11.78
CA ARG A 25 3.34 2.66 12.74
C ARG A 25 4.59 3.51 12.92
N ALA A 26 5.43 3.13 13.88
CA ALA A 26 6.72 3.79 14.08
C ALA A 26 7.50 3.92 12.75
N GLY A 27 7.80 5.17 12.39
CA GLY A 27 8.64 5.56 11.26
C GLY A 27 7.95 5.64 9.89
N VAL A 28 6.69 5.20 9.74
CA VAL A 28 5.97 5.26 8.45
C VAL A 28 4.47 5.48 8.65
N ARG A 29 3.94 6.41 7.86
CA ARG A 29 2.52 6.55 7.55
C ARG A 29 2.25 6.08 6.13
N ILE A 30 1.16 5.34 5.94
CA ILE A 30 0.68 4.84 4.65
C ILE A 30 -0.71 5.41 4.41
N ASP A 31 -0.88 6.19 3.36
CA ASP A 31 -2.18 6.73 2.96
C ASP A 31 -2.68 5.96 1.73
N VAL A 32 -3.89 5.39 1.84
CA VAL A 32 -4.59 4.71 0.76
C VAL A 32 -5.77 5.57 0.33
N THR A 33 -5.84 5.92 -0.95
CA THR A 33 -6.86 6.84 -1.49
C THR A 33 -7.46 6.30 -2.77
N GLY A 34 -8.78 6.41 -2.93
CA GLY A 34 -9.42 6.37 -4.25
C GLY A 34 -9.27 7.75 -4.89
N THR A 35 -8.72 7.81 -6.10
CA THR A 35 -8.66 9.05 -6.90
C THR A 35 -9.39 8.85 -8.23
N ASP A 36 -9.69 9.92 -8.95
CA ASP A 36 -10.29 9.83 -10.29
C ASP A 36 -9.38 9.07 -11.27
N ASP A 37 -8.06 9.13 -11.05
CA ASP A 37 -7.03 8.38 -11.80
C ASP A 37 -6.86 6.93 -11.30
N GLY A 38 -7.70 6.49 -10.36
CA GLY A 38 -7.67 5.17 -9.74
C GLY A 38 -7.06 5.13 -8.33
N PRO A 39 -7.03 3.96 -7.69
CA PRO A 39 -6.51 3.80 -6.34
C PRO A 39 -5.00 4.04 -6.23
N ARG A 40 -4.59 4.74 -5.17
CA ARG A 40 -3.19 5.08 -4.89
C ARG A 40 -2.78 4.70 -3.47
N LEU A 41 -1.50 4.40 -3.34
CA LEU A 41 -0.83 4.14 -2.06
C LEU A 41 0.39 5.07 -1.96
N ARG A 42 0.42 5.89 -0.91
CA ARG A 42 1.55 6.74 -0.56
C ARG A 42 2.15 6.29 0.77
N MET A 43 3.47 6.24 0.86
CA MET A 43 4.18 6.03 2.12
C MET A 43 5.04 7.26 2.42
N THR A 44 4.90 7.76 3.65
CA THR A 44 5.63 8.91 4.16
C THR A 44 6.42 8.47 5.39
N ALA A 45 7.73 8.71 5.41
CA ALA A 45 8.56 8.52 6.58
C ALA A 45 8.12 9.50 7.70
N THR A 46 8.06 9.02 8.94
CA THR A 46 7.62 9.82 10.09
C THR A 46 8.66 9.83 11.22
N GLY A 47 8.58 10.82 12.10
CA GLY A 47 9.53 10.98 13.21
C GLY A 47 10.98 11.06 12.74
N ALA A 48 11.90 10.45 13.48
CA ALA A 48 13.34 10.47 13.16
C ALA A 48 13.68 9.82 11.79
N MET A 49 12.80 8.99 11.22
CA MET A 49 13.00 8.46 9.87
C MET A 49 12.80 9.54 8.80
N ALA A 50 11.95 10.54 9.04
CA ALA A 50 11.70 11.61 8.08
C ALA A 50 12.95 12.46 7.83
N ASP A 51 13.74 12.71 8.88
CA ASP A 51 14.99 13.49 8.83
C ASP A 51 16.10 12.83 7.98
N LEU A 52 15.94 11.55 7.64
CA LEU A 52 16.89 10.81 6.78
C LEU A 52 16.66 11.08 5.28
N TYR A 53 15.56 11.74 4.92
CA TYR A 53 15.19 11.98 3.53
C TYR A 53 14.98 13.48 3.24
N PRO A 54 15.46 13.99 2.10
CA PRO A 54 15.12 15.34 1.65
C PRO A 54 13.62 15.53 1.39
N ASP A 55 12.95 14.48 0.92
CA ASP A 55 11.49 14.38 0.80
C ASP A 55 11.04 13.17 1.62
N PRO A 56 10.16 13.33 2.63
CA PRO A 56 9.70 12.23 3.44
C PRO A 56 8.81 11.25 2.67
N THR A 57 8.36 11.58 1.45
CA THR A 57 7.60 10.68 0.57
C THR A 57 8.51 9.59 0.02
N ILE A 58 8.54 8.44 0.68
CA ILE A 58 9.41 7.32 0.32
C ILE A 58 8.76 6.35 -0.70
N PHE A 59 7.45 6.45 -0.92
CA PHE A 59 6.74 5.71 -1.96
C PHE A 59 5.49 6.49 -2.40
N ASP A 60 5.28 6.60 -3.70
CA ASP A 60 4.02 7.08 -4.30
C ASP A 60 3.74 6.25 -5.55
N GLY A 61 2.66 5.50 -5.52
CA GLY A 61 2.39 4.48 -6.51
C GLY A 61 0.91 4.17 -6.72
N GLU A 62 0.66 3.52 -7.84
CA GLU A 62 -0.64 2.93 -8.14
C GLU A 62 -0.88 1.69 -7.28
N LEU A 63 -2.14 1.42 -6.99
CA LEU A 63 -2.61 0.22 -6.31
C LEU A 63 -3.56 -0.53 -7.25
N LEU A 64 -3.24 -1.78 -7.55
CA LEU A 64 -3.98 -2.63 -8.48
C LEU A 64 -4.38 -3.96 -7.81
N PRO A 65 -5.42 -4.64 -8.30
CA PRO A 65 -5.74 -5.98 -7.84
C PRO A 65 -4.67 -6.97 -8.31
N GLY A 66 -4.23 -7.81 -7.39
CA GLY A 66 -3.34 -8.94 -7.62
C GLY A 66 -4.10 -10.27 -7.57
N PRO A 67 -3.38 -11.39 -7.67
CA PRO A 67 -3.96 -12.72 -7.47
C PRO A 67 -4.36 -12.97 -6.00
N ASP A 68 -5.25 -13.95 -5.78
CA ASP A 68 -5.61 -14.49 -4.46
C ASP A 68 -6.09 -13.44 -3.43
N ASP A 69 -6.93 -12.49 -3.87
CA ASP A 69 -7.47 -11.38 -3.06
C ASP A 69 -6.38 -10.45 -2.46
N HIS A 70 -5.18 -10.48 -3.02
CA HIS A 70 -4.13 -9.52 -2.72
C HIS A 70 -4.19 -8.31 -3.65
N PHE A 71 -3.51 -7.24 -3.25
CA PHE A 71 -3.27 -6.07 -4.06
C PHE A 71 -1.79 -5.96 -4.39
N LEU A 72 -1.46 -5.23 -5.45
CA LEU A 72 -0.10 -4.90 -5.81
C LEU A 72 0.05 -3.39 -5.90
N ALA A 73 1.11 -2.87 -5.29
CA ALA A 73 1.52 -1.49 -5.43
C ALA A 73 2.78 -1.38 -6.30
N ARG A 74 2.83 -0.36 -7.16
CA ARG A 74 4.03 -0.04 -7.94
C ARG A 74 4.29 1.46 -7.91
N GLN A 75 5.51 1.82 -7.54
CA GLN A 75 5.97 3.20 -7.60
C GLN A 75 5.95 3.67 -9.06
N ARG A 76 5.57 4.92 -9.31
CA ARG A 76 5.42 5.46 -10.68
C ARG A 76 6.66 5.28 -11.57
N SER A 77 7.87 5.33 -10.99
CA SER A 77 9.15 5.15 -11.68
C SER A 77 9.72 3.72 -11.56
N GLY A 78 9.07 2.83 -10.81
CA GLY A 78 9.56 1.50 -10.49
C GLY A 78 9.06 0.42 -11.47
N THR A 79 9.80 -0.67 -11.58
CA THR A 79 9.45 -1.84 -12.42
C THR A 79 8.99 -3.05 -11.61
N SER A 80 9.03 -2.96 -10.27
CA SER A 80 8.70 -4.04 -9.35
C SER A 80 7.36 -3.79 -8.67
N TRP A 81 6.54 -4.84 -8.63
CA TRP A 81 5.30 -4.87 -7.87
C TRP A 81 5.57 -5.31 -6.43
N LEU A 82 4.96 -4.61 -5.48
CA LEU A 82 4.99 -4.93 -4.06
C LEU A 82 3.64 -5.51 -3.63
N PRO A 83 3.60 -6.67 -2.96
CA PRO A 83 2.35 -7.21 -2.43
C PRO A 83 1.82 -6.35 -1.29
N VAL A 84 0.53 -6.08 -1.35
CA VAL A 84 -0.26 -5.35 -0.36
C VAL A 84 -1.43 -6.23 0.05
N THR A 85 -1.60 -6.45 1.35
CA THR A 85 -2.73 -7.22 1.87
C THR A 85 -3.49 -6.38 2.89
N PHE A 86 -4.78 -6.14 2.65
CA PHE A 86 -5.66 -5.56 3.65
C PHE A 86 -6.38 -6.67 4.40
N TYR A 87 -6.44 -6.55 5.72
CA TYR A 87 -7.12 -7.54 6.55
C TYR A 87 -7.64 -6.89 7.83
N ARG A 88 -8.50 -7.62 8.54
CA ARG A 88 -8.93 -7.26 9.89
C ARG A 88 -8.49 -8.34 10.85
N LEU A 89 -8.08 -7.94 12.05
CA LEU A 89 -7.90 -8.91 13.14
C LEU A 89 -9.27 -9.49 13.57
N PRO A 90 -9.30 -10.59 14.33
CA PRO A 90 -10.55 -11.10 14.93
C PRO A 90 -11.33 -10.04 15.71
N THR A 91 -10.60 -9.11 16.32
CA THR A 91 -11.07 -7.91 17.06
C THR A 91 -11.51 -6.75 16.15
N LYS A 92 -11.52 -6.95 14.82
CA LYS A 92 -12.03 -6.07 13.75
C LYS A 92 -11.18 -4.87 13.36
N GLU A 93 -10.05 -4.62 14.02
CA GLU A 93 -9.16 -3.52 13.64
C GLU A 93 -8.58 -3.78 12.25
N PRO A 94 -8.65 -2.79 11.33
CA PRO A 94 -8.10 -2.92 9.99
C PRO A 94 -6.59 -2.69 9.95
N TYR A 95 -5.91 -3.48 9.13
CA TYR A 95 -4.48 -3.45 8.90
C TYR A 95 -4.15 -3.50 7.42
N VAL A 96 -2.99 -2.94 7.07
CA VAL A 96 -2.30 -3.19 5.80
C VAL A 96 -0.99 -3.92 6.08
N HIS A 97 -0.74 -5.02 5.39
CA HIS A 97 0.57 -5.68 5.34
C HIS A 97 1.30 -5.23 4.09
N LEU A 98 2.47 -4.61 4.27
CA LEU A 98 3.36 -4.21 3.19
C LEU A 98 4.81 -4.22 3.68
N GLY A 99 5.73 -4.73 2.87
CA GLY A 99 7.17 -4.75 3.20
C GLY A 99 7.50 -5.52 4.48
N GLY A 100 6.80 -6.65 4.71
CA GLY A 100 7.01 -7.53 5.87
C GLY A 100 6.49 -6.98 7.19
N ARG A 101 5.67 -5.92 7.17
CA ARG A 101 5.14 -5.27 8.38
C ARG A 101 3.63 -5.10 8.29
N ALA A 102 2.95 -5.43 9.37
CA ALA A 102 1.56 -5.07 9.63
C ALA A 102 1.46 -3.64 10.15
N THR A 103 0.59 -2.83 9.55
CA THR A 103 0.39 -1.43 9.93
C THR A 103 -1.10 -1.20 10.21
N PRO A 104 -1.48 -0.80 11.44
CA PRO A 104 -2.89 -0.56 11.79
C PRO A 104 -3.41 0.70 11.12
N LYS A 105 -4.71 0.74 10.86
CA LYS A 105 -5.41 1.97 10.45
C LYS A 105 -5.60 2.90 11.65
N VAL A 106 -5.52 4.21 11.43
CA VAL A 106 -5.73 5.27 12.42
C VAL A 106 -6.90 6.18 12.07
#